data_AF-A0A2U4AE80-F1
#
_entry.id   AF-A0A2U4AE80-F1
#
_cell.length_a   1.000
_cell.length_b   1.000
_cell.length_c   1.000
_cell.angle_alpha   90.00
_cell.angle_beta   90.00
_cell.angle_gamma   90.00
#
_symmetry.space_group_name_H-M   'P 1'
#
loop_
_entity.id
_entity.type
_entity.pdbx_description
1 polymer ?
#
loop_
_entity_poly.entity_id
_entity_poly.type
_entity_poly.pdbx_seq_one_letter_code
_entity_poly.pdbx_strand_id
1 'polypeptide(L)'
;MSSGVALRLRTLQRHLGSPEVWTQGSFPVPLVAQGRGMEPGSSPLTTHVLDTASGLPAEGLCLRLSRLEDHGQQWTELRKSYTDPDGRCPGLLLPGQMKAGTYKLSFDTEGYWQKRGQESFYPSFSPSQTGPTSSTCRCC
;
A
#
# COMPACT_ATOMS: atom_id res chain seq x y z
N MET A 1 -55.09 46.77 45.61
CA MET A 1 -54.44 48.09 45.48
C MET A 1 -53.14 47.81 44.73
N SER A 2 -52.89 48.18 43.49
CA SER A 2 -53.40 49.22 42.62
C SER A 2 -53.11 48.83 41.15
N SER A 3 -53.97 49.26 40.21
CA SER A 3 -53.68 49.67 38.83
C SER A 3 -52.81 48.76 37.92
N GLY A 4 -53.21 48.30 36.74
CA GLY A 4 -53.98 48.97 35.68
C GLY A 4 -53.11 49.14 34.42
N VAL A 5 -53.73 48.96 33.24
CA VAL A 5 -53.33 49.52 31.92
C VAL A 5 -52.20 48.75 31.19
N ALA A 6 -52.50 48.02 30.09
CA ALA A 6 -52.50 48.45 28.67
C ALA A 6 -51.14 49.02 28.20
N LEU A 7 -50.63 48.86 26.98
CA LEU A 7 -51.24 48.60 25.69
C LEU A 7 -50.10 48.18 24.75
N ARG A 8 -50.50 47.45 23.71
CA ARG A 8 -49.79 47.17 22.44
C ARG A 8 -48.86 48.28 21.95
N LEU A 9 -47.68 47.88 21.43
CA LEU A 9 -47.16 48.43 20.17
C LEU A 9 -46.51 47.29 19.37
N ARG A 10 -47.09 47.01 18.20
CA ARG A 10 -46.52 46.18 17.15
C ARG A 10 -45.73 47.13 16.24
N THR A 11 -44.47 46.82 15.98
CA THR A 11 -43.74 47.40 14.84
C THR A 11 -43.03 46.26 14.09
N LEU A 12 -43.61 45.94 12.94
CA LEU A 12 -43.00 45.66 11.63
C LEU A 12 -41.48 45.96 11.59
N GLN A 13 -40.57 45.29 10.88
CA GLN A 13 -40.62 44.33 9.78
C GLN A 13 -39.15 44.02 9.42
N ARG A 14 -38.83 42.75 9.17
CA ARG A 14 -37.83 42.18 8.23
C ARG A 14 -36.51 42.95 8.03
N HIS A 15 -35.37 42.29 8.32
CA HIS A 15 -34.44 41.80 7.28
C HIS A 15 -33.25 41.03 7.89
N LEU A 16 -33.23 39.73 7.55
CA LEU A 16 -32.12 38.80 7.28
C LEU A 16 -30.71 39.04 7.87
N GLY A 17 -30.23 38.02 8.58
CA GLY A 17 -28.81 37.74 8.81
C GLY A 17 -28.57 36.58 9.80
N SER A 18 -28.27 35.39 9.26
CA SER A 18 -27.66 34.21 9.93
C SER A 18 -26.35 34.57 10.69
N PRO A 19 -25.66 33.68 11.46
CA PRO A 19 -25.73 32.21 11.47
C PRO A 19 -25.61 31.48 12.84
N GLU A 20 -25.99 30.20 12.80
CA GLU A 20 -25.34 29.05 13.45
C GLU A 20 -24.95 29.09 14.94
N VAL A 21 -25.79 28.45 15.76
CA VAL A 21 -25.36 27.74 16.97
C VAL A 21 -26.01 26.36 16.97
N TRP A 22 -25.18 25.33 16.81
CA TRP A 22 -25.55 23.93 16.94
C TRP A 22 -25.72 23.60 18.42
N THR A 23 -26.96 23.32 18.83
CA THR A 23 -27.29 22.76 20.14
C THR A 23 -27.14 21.24 20.13
N GLN A 24 -26.43 20.75 21.15
CA GLN A 24 -26.65 19.51 21.92
C GLN A 24 -26.73 18.16 21.18
N GLY A 25 -25.80 17.27 21.56
CA GLY A 25 -25.93 15.83 21.34
C GLY A 25 -24.71 15.07 21.82
N SER A 26 -24.68 14.73 23.11
CA SER A 26 -23.75 13.75 23.66
C SER A 26 -23.95 12.40 22.96
N PHE A 27 -22.98 11.97 22.17
CA PHE A 27 -22.88 10.59 21.72
C PHE A 27 -21.63 9.96 22.36
N PRO A 28 -21.75 8.84 23.10
CA PRO A 28 -20.57 8.11 23.52
C PRO A 28 -19.89 7.54 22.26
N VAL A 29 -18.69 8.02 21.98
CA VAL A 29 -17.84 7.47 20.91
C VAL A 29 -17.36 6.09 21.39
N PRO A 30 -17.72 4.97 20.75
CA PRO A 30 -16.98 3.75 20.99
C PRO A 30 -15.62 3.93 20.30
N LEU A 31 -14.56 4.01 21.12
CA LEU A 31 -13.17 3.87 20.68
C LEU A 31 -13.01 2.44 20.15
N VAL A 32 -13.42 2.23 18.90
CA VAL A 32 -13.08 1.03 18.15
C VAL A 32 -11.86 1.38 17.30
N ALA A 33 -10.70 1.22 17.93
CA ALA A 33 -9.43 1.07 17.23
C ALA A 33 -9.46 -0.26 16.46
N GLN A 34 -10.09 -0.28 15.28
CA GLN A 34 -9.83 -1.34 14.31
C GLN A 34 -8.67 -0.86 13.45
N GLY A 35 -7.45 -1.06 13.94
CA GLY A 35 -6.33 -1.24 13.04
C GLY A 35 -6.72 -2.35 12.08
N ARG A 36 -6.72 -2.06 10.77
CA ARG A 36 -6.94 -3.10 9.76
C ARG A 36 -5.96 -4.22 10.04
N GLY A 37 -6.48 -5.33 10.56
CA GLY A 37 -5.73 -6.57 10.71
C GLY A 37 -5.21 -6.95 9.34
N MET A 38 -3.91 -7.24 9.27
CA MET A 38 -3.34 -7.99 8.18
C MET A 38 -4.09 -9.32 8.12
N GLU A 39 -4.83 -9.57 7.04
CA GLU A 39 -5.49 -10.86 6.79
C GLU A 39 -4.45 -11.98 6.96
N PRO A 40 -4.70 -13.01 7.80
CA PRO A 40 -3.72 -14.06 8.15
C PRO A 40 -3.46 -15.08 7.02
N GLY A 41 -3.54 -14.65 5.76
CA GLY A 41 -3.33 -15.48 4.58
C GLY A 41 -2.50 -14.84 3.47
N SER A 42 -2.17 -13.55 3.53
CA SER A 42 -1.36 -12.90 2.50
C SER A 42 0.14 -13.02 2.79
N SER A 43 0.92 -13.35 1.77
CA SER A 43 2.39 -13.32 1.84
C SER A 43 2.89 -11.98 2.36
N PRO A 44 3.83 -11.94 3.33
CA PRO A 44 4.35 -10.68 3.86
C PRO A 44 5.21 -9.90 2.86
N LEU A 45 5.64 -10.56 1.78
CA LEU A 45 6.36 -9.97 0.67
C LEU A 45 5.54 -10.12 -0.61
N THR A 46 5.24 -8.99 -1.25
CA THR A 46 4.52 -8.92 -2.52
C THR A 46 5.37 -8.21 -3.57
N THR A 47 5.25 -8.61 -4.82
CA THR A 47 5.86 -7.94 -5.97
C THR A 47 4.80 -7.63 -7.02
N HIS A 48 5.03 -6.57 -7.78
CA HIS A 48 4.25 -6.22 -8.97
C HIS A 48 5.21 -5.56 -9.96
N VAL A 49 5.33 -6.14 -11.15
CA VAL A 49 6.26 -5.70 -12.17
C VAL A 49 5.49 -5.25 -13.40
N LEU A 50 5.78 -4.03 -13.84
CA LEU A 50 5.18 -3.40 -15.00
C LEU A 50 6.24 -3.24 -16.10
N ASP A 51 5.88 -3.63 -17.31
CA ASP A 51 6.64 -3.31 -18.52
C ASP A 51 6.19 -1.92 -19.01
N THR A 52 7.03 -0.92 -18.77
CA THR A 52 6.73 0.48 -19.10
C THR A 52 6.85 0.79 -20.59
N ALA A 53 7.54 -0.04 -21.38
CA ALA A 53 7.65 0.15 -22.82
C ALA A 53 6.34 -0.22 -23.54
N SER A 54 5.65 -1.26 -23.07
CA SER A 54 4.35 -1.68 -23.58
C SER A 54 3.17 -1.13 -22.78
N GLY A 55 3.40 -0.64 -21.56
CA GLY A 55 2.36 -0.21 -20.63
C GLY A 55 1.54 -1.36 -20.05
N LEU A 56 2.05 -2.59 -20.13
CA LEU A 56 1.38 -3.82 -19.71
C LEU A 56 2.11 -4.47 -18.54
N PRO A 57 1.44 -5.34 -17.76
CA PRO A 57 2.13 -6.15 -16.76
C PRO A 57 3.21 -7.02 -17.40
N ALA A 58 4.36 -7.14 -16.72
CA ALA A 58 5.47 -7.93 -17.21
C ALA A 58 5.23 -9.42 -16.92
N GLU A 59 4.42 -10.08 -17.74
CA GLU A 59 4.12 -11.52 -17.61
C GLU A 59 5.34 -12.40 -17.94
N GLY A 60 5.57 -13.45 -17.15
CA GLY A 60 6.60 -14.45 -17.41
C GLY A 60 8.05 -14.00 -17.13
N LEU A 61 8.22 -12.86 -16.45
CA LEU A 61 9.51 -12.39 -15.96
C LEU A 61 10.01 -13.30 -14.84
N CYS A 62 11.22 -13.84 -15.00
CA CYS A 62 11.85 -14.65 -13.97
C CYS A 62 12.39 -13.77 -12.84
N LEU A 63 12.11 -14.16 -11.60
CA LEU A 63 12.65 -13.53 -10.40
C LEU A 63 13.18 -14.55 -9.41
N ARG A 64 14.17 -14.14 -8.62
CA ARG A 64 14.76 -14.92 -7.53
C ARG A 64 14.71 -14.12 -6.24
N LEU A 65 14.27 -14.75 -5.16
CA LEU A 65 14.33 -14.22 -3.81
C LEU A 65 15.51 -14.85 -3.09
N SER A 66 16.38 -14.01 -2.54
CA SER A 66 17.53 -14.42 -1.73
C SER A 66 17.51 -13.71 -0.38
N ARG A 67 18.14 -14.31 0.63
CA ARG A 67 18.38 -13.70 1.95
C ARG A 67 19.88 -13.68 2.24
N LEU A 68 20.34 -12.61 2.88
CA LEU A 68 21.71 -12.48 3.36
C LEU A 68 21.84 -13.25 4.68
N GLU A 69 22.82 -14.15 4.75
CA GLU A 69 23.15 -14.88 5.98
C GLU A 69 23.92 -13.98 6.95
N ASP A 70 23.52 -13.99 8.22
CA ASP A 70 24.05 -13.11 9.28
C ASP A 70 25.56 -13.34 9.55
N HIS A 71 26.04 -14.56 9.33
CA HIS A 71 27.40 -14.98 9.72
C HIS A 71 28.44 -14.95 8.59
N GLY A 72 28.03 -14.77 7.33
CA GLY A 72 28.93 -14.99 6.19
C GLY A 72 28.80 -14.00 5.06
N GLN A 73 27.88 -13.03 5.15
CA GLN A 73 27.60 -12.08 4.06
C GLN A 73 27.31 -12.79 2.72
N GLN A 74 26.86 -14.04 2.81
CA GLN A 74 26.54 -14.89 1.68
C GLN A 74 25.04 -14.77 1.40
N TRP A 75 24.69 -14.71 0.12
CA TRP A 75 23.30 -14.73 -0.32
C TRP A 75 22.84 -16.17 -0.53
N THR A 76 21.79 -16.57 0.19
CA THR A 76 21.12 -17.87 0.02
C THR A 76 19.84 -17.66 -0.80
N GLU A 77 19.67 -18.38 -1.90
CA GLU A 77 18.41 -18.38 -2.66
C GLU A 77 17.31 -19.09 -1.86
N LEU A 78 16.20 -18.40 -1.63
CA LEU A 78 15.02 -18.93 -0.96
C LEU A 78 14.00 -19.46 -1.95
N ARG A 79 13.83 -18.79 -3.09
CA ARG A 79 12.81 -19.14 -4.08
C ARG A 79 13.16 -18.56 -5.45
N LYS A 80 12.90 -19.34 -6.49
CA LYS A 80 12.81 -18.88 -7.89
C LYS A 80 11.36 -18.93 -8.34
N SER A 81 10.87 -17.90 -9.01
CA SER A 81 9.49 -17.83 -9.50
C SER A 81 9.36 -16.98 -10.76
N TYR A 82 8.17 -16.97 -11.34
CA TYR A 82 7.84 -16.19 -12.53
C TYR A 82 6.62 -15.31 -12.22
N THR A 83 6.55 -14.14 -12.87
CA THR A 83 5.37 -13.28 -12.78
C THR A 83 4.19 -13.86 -13.56
N ASP A 84 3.00 -13.68 -13.00
CA ASP A 84 1.72 -14.04 -13.60
C ASP A 84 1.26 -13.00 -14.65
N PRO A 85 0.09 -13.19 -15.30
CA PRO A 85 -0.43 -12.22 -16.29
C PRO A 85 -0.74 -10.82 -15.73
N ASP A 86 -0.87 -10.67 -14.41
CA ASP A 86 -1.01 -9.37 -13.74
C ASP A 86 0.35 -8.81 -13.32
N GLY A 87 1.47 -9.43 -13.73
CA GLY A 87 2.82 -9.00 -13.39
C GLY A 87 3.18 -9.25 -11.92
N ARG A 88 2.39 -10.06 -11.21
CA ARG A 88 2.58 -10.35 -9.78
C ARG A 88 3.22 -11.70 -9.56
N CYS A 89 3.72 -11.90 -8.35
CA CYS A 89 4.16 -13.22 -7.90
C CYS A 89 3.61 -13.47 -6.49
N PRO A 90 2.41 -14.06 -6.36
CA PRO A 90 1.87 -14.41 -5.05
C PRO A 90 2.67 -15.55 -4.43
N GLY A 91 2.72 -15.62 -3.09
CA GLY A 91 3.34 -16.77 -2.42
C GLY A 91 4.87 -16.75 -2.38
N LEU A 92 5.53 -15.60 -2.59
CA LEU A 92 7.01 -15.51 -2.51
C LEU A 92 7.56 -15.99 -1.17
N LEU A 93 6.86 -15.64 -0.09
CA LEU A 93 7.08 -16.16 1.26
C LEU A 93 5.74 -16.53 1.87
N LEU A 94 5.68 -17.67 2.55
CA LEU A 94 4.49 -18.00 3.32
C LEU A 94 4.45 -17.17 4.62
N PRO A 95 3.26 -16.90 5.16
CA PRO A 95 3.13 -16.31 6.49
C PRO A 95 3.99 -17.07 7.52
N GLY A 96 4.73 -16.35 8.35
CA GLY A 96 5.62 -16.94 9.38
C GLY A 96 7.00 -17.40 8.88
N GLN A 97 7.27 -17.41 7.57
CA GLN A 97 8.61 -17.73 7.03
C GLN A 97 9.54 -16.52 6.96
N MET A 98 8.98 -15.30 7.03
CA MET A 98 9.77 -14.08 7.02
C MET A 98 10.48 -13.92 8.37
N LYS A 99 11.81 -13.90 8.32
CA LYS A 99 12.68 -13.64 9.47
C LYS A 99 13.27 -12.25 9.33
N ALA A 100 13.68 -11.63 10.43
CA ALA A 100 14.45 -10.40 10.37
C ALA A 100 15.75 -10.64 9.58
N GLY A 101 16.13 -9.69 8.73
CA GLY A 101 17.33 -9.78 7.90
C GLY A 101 17.20 -8.98 6.62
N THR A 102 18.20 -9.13 5.76
CA THR A 102 18.24 -8.48 4.45
C THR A 102 17.83 -9.48 3.37
N TYR A 103 16.85 -9.08 2.56
CA TYR A 103 16.38 -9.84 1.41
C TYR A 103 16.80 -9.12 0.13
N LYS A 104 16.97 -9.88 -0.94
CA LYS A 104 17.24 -9.39 -2.28
C LYS A 104 16.30 -10.09 -3.24
N LEU A 105 15.55 -9.32 -4.01
CA LEU A 105 14.89 -9.83 -5.20
C LEU A 105 15.85 -9.61 -6.36
N SER A 106 15.92 -10.53 -7.30
CA SER A 106 16.72 -10.41 -8.53
C SER A 106 15.83 -10.74 -9.71
N PHE A 107 15.69 -9.79 -10.64
CA PHE A 107 14.86 -9.88 -11.83
C PHE A 107 15.75 -10.13 -13.05
N ASP A 108 15.40 -11.16 -13.83
CA ASP A 108 16.05 -11.53 -15.08
C ASP A 108 15.44 -10.76 -16.24
N THR A 109 15.79 -9.48 -16.31
CA THR A 109 15.33 -8.54 -17.34
C THR A 109 15.92 -8.88 -18.70
N GLU A 110 17.18 -9.31 -18.76
CA GLU A 110 17.80 -9.80 -20.00
C GLU A 110 17.00 -10.96 -20.61
N GLY A 111 16.74 -12.02 -19.85
CA GLY A 111 15.97 -13.17 -20.33
C GLY A 111 14.53 -12.82 -20.72
N TYR A 112 13.96 -11.78 -20.11
CA TYR A 112 12.63 -11.27 -20.46
C TYR A 112 12.63 -10.54 -21.81
N TRP A 113 13.56 -9.61 -22.02
CA TRP A 113 13.63 -8.82 -23.26
C TRP A 113 14.13 -9.65 -24.45
N GLN A 114 15.08 -10.57 -24.23
CA GLN A 114 15.56 -11.47 -25.28
C GLN A 114 14.42 -12.31 -25.89
N LYS A 115 13.49 -12.82 -25.06
CA LYS A 115 12.30 -13.55 -25.54
C LYS A 115 11.36 -12.67 -26.39
N ARG A 116 11.42 -11.35 -26.19
CA ARG A 116 10.65 -10.36 -26.96
C ARG A 116 11.43 -9.77 -28.13
N GLY A 117 12.64 -10.29 -28.42
CA GLY A 117 13.49 -9.81 -29.50
C GLY A 117 14.04 -8.40 -29.28
N GLN A 118 14.11 -7.94 -28.03
CA GLN A 118 14.64 -6.64 -27.66
C GLN A 118 15.91 -6.79 -26.80
N GLU A 119 16.82 -5.82 -26.93
CA GLU A 119 17.99 -5.75 -26.08
C GLU A 119 17.62 -5.11 -24.73
N SER A 120 18.10 -5.70 -23.63
CA SER A 120 17.88 -5.12 -22.31
C SER A 120 18.99 -4.14 -21.96
N PHE A 121 18.63 -2.89 -21.62
CA PHE A 121 19.60 -1.92 -21.10
C PHE A 121 20.14 -2.30 -19.71
N TYR A 122 19.33 -2.99 -18.91
CA TYR A 122 19.70 -3.50 -17.60
C TYR A 122 19.65 -5.03 -17.63
N PRO A 123 20.79 -5.76 -17.70
CA PRO A 123 20.76 -7.21 -17.85
C PRO A 123 20.22 -7.94 -16.61
N SER A 124 20.42 -7.37 -15.42
CA SER A 124 19.76 -7.82 -14.19
C SER A 124 19.48 -6.65 -13.26
N PHE A 125 18.36 -6.72 -12.53
CA PHE A 125 18.00 -5.73 -11.51
C PHE A 125 17.78 -6.43 -10.17
N SER A 126 18.38 -5.93 -9.08
CA SER A 126 18.26 -6.59 -7.78
C SER A 126 18.06 -5.63 -6.60
N PRO A 127 16.81 -5.28 -6.23
CA PRO A 127 16.58 -4.44 -5.06
C PRO A 127 16.85 -5.23 -3.78
N SER A 128 17.54 -4.59 -2.84
CA SER A 128 17.74 -5.10 -1.48
C SER A 128 16.84 -4.38 -0.49
N GLN A 129 16.27 -5.14 0.45
CA GLN A 129 15.42 -4.63 1.52
C GLN A 129 15.87 -5.20 2.86
N THR A 130 15.97 -4.33 3.86
CA THR A 130 16.24 -4.70 5.25
C THR A 130 15.02 -4.42 6.10
N GLY A 131 14.44 -5.44 6.73
CA GLY A 131 13.27 -5.32 7.62
C GLY A 131 11.92 -5.74 7.03
N PRO A 132 10.85 -5.80 7.85
CA PRO A 132 9.56 -6.40 7.50
C PRO A 132 8.57 -5.51 6.72
N THR A 133 9.03 -4.45 6.07
CA THR A 133 8.13 -3.44 5.45
C THR A 133 8.10 -3.55 3.94
N SER A 134 6.92 -3.64 3.32
CA SER A 134 6.73 -3.55 1.86
C SER A 134 7.47 -2.35 1.25
N SER A 135 8.38 -2.57 0.28
CA SER A 135 8.95 -1.51 -0.55
C SER A 135 8.44 -1.62 -1.98
N THR A 136 8.00 -0.49 -2.53
CA THR A 136 7.63 -0.37 -3.94
C THR A 136 8.83 0.21 -4.69
N CYS A 137 9.58 -0.63 -5.40
CA CYS A 137 10.63 -0.17 -6.32
C CYS A 137 10.02 -0.01 -7.72
N ARG A 138 10.21 1.18 -8.31
CA ARG A 138 9.77 1.52 -9.66
C ARG A 138 11.01 1.53 -10.56
N CYS A 139 11.07 0.69 -11.58
CA CYS A 139 12.15 0.71 -12.57
C CYS A 139 11.69 1.54 -13.78
N CYS A 140 12.53 2.48 -14.21
CA CYS A 140 12.39 3.24 -15.44
C CYS A 140 13.25 2.61 -16.54
#